data_AF-A0AA35TJS0-F1
#
_entry.id   AF-A0AA35TJS0-F1
#
_cell.length_a   1.000
_cell.length_b   1.000
_cell.length_c   1.000
_cell.angle_alpha   90.00
_cell.angle_beta   90.00
_cell.angle_gamma   90.00
#
_symmetry.space_group_name_H-M   'P 1'
#
loop_
_entity.id
_entity.type
_entity.pdbx_description
1 polymer ?
#
loop_
_entity_poly.entity_id
_entity_poly.type
_entity_poly.pdbx_seq_one_letter_code
_entity_poly.pdbx_strand_id
1 'polypeptide(L)'
;MATTVLECQEFAIVFLDTEGFDAVGASETMAMSLLTLTTLLSSFLIYNSKKVPTKVDLDKIRCFSQLSTSLLTECGELMSMDVRKAFFPHFLWLLRDVSLKMTDREGKELAPTEFLHTRVLASESGELTDLGKSLVGLFPSSLECATIPLPSINPRVLRDLFNHQEKLSGRFNDKINIVTQQILQKLAPKKAVDGLL
;
A
#
# COMPACT_ATOMS: atom_id res chain seq x y z
N MET A 1 -12.56 11.35 4.65
CA MET A 1 -12.10 10.96 3.31
C MET A 1 -12.07 12.22 2.46
N ALA A 2 -10.90 12.59 1.94
CA ALA A 2 -10.75 13.73 1.03
C ALA A 2 -10.58 13.22 -0.40
N THR A 3 -11.13 13.93 -1.37
CA THR A 3 -11.06 13.55 -2.79
C THR A 3 -10.63 14.75 -3.62
N THR A 4 -9.57 14.56 -4.40
CA THR A 4 -9.05 15.56 -5.35
C THR A 4 -8.97 14.92 -6.73
N VAL A 5 -9.39 15.66 -7.75
CA VAL A 5 -9.34 15.20 -9.15
C VAL A 5 -8.35 16.06 -9.91
N LEU A 6 -7.40 15.42 -10.61
CA LEU A 6 -6.55 16.05 -11.60
C LEU A 6 -6.96 15.56 -12.98
N GLU A 7 -7.42 16.49 -13.83
CA GLU A 7 -7.76 16.20 -15.21
C GLU A 7 -6.50 16.23 -16.07
N CYS A 8 -6.17 15.10 -16.70
CA CYS A 8 -5.16 15.03 -17.77
C CYS A 8 -5.87 14.86 -19.12
N GLN A 9 -5.17 15.13 -20.22
CA GLN A 9 -5.78 15.15 -21.57
C GLN A 9 -6.45 13.81 -21.96
N GLU A 10 -5.98 12.68 -21.43
CA GLU A 10 -6.46 11.33 -21.81
C GLU A 10 -7.22 10.59 -20.69
N PHE A 11 -7.05 10.99 -19.43
CA PHE A 11 -7.69 10.36 -18.28
C PHE A 11 -7.72 11.29 -17.06
N ALA A 12 -8.64 11.03 -16.13
CA ALA A 12 -8.69 11.72 -14.84
C ALA A 12 -7.95 10.90 -13.76
N ILE A 13 -7.14 11.57 -12.95
CA ILE A 13 -6.51 10.99 -11.76
C ILE A 13 -7.34 11.41 -10.55
N VAL A 14 -7.91 10.43 -9.84
CA VAL A 14 -8.67 10.66 -8.61
C VAL A 14 -7.83 10.23 -7.42
N PHE A 15 -7.51 11.17 -6.53
CA PHE A 15 -6.86 10.88 -5.26
C PHE A 15 -7.91 10.62 -4.20
N LEU A 16 -7.83 9.46 -3.56
CA LEU A 16 -8.69 9.07 -2.44
C LEU A 16 -7.83 9.00 -1.18
N ASP A 17 -8.03 9.95 -0.28
CA ASP A 17 -7.34 9.95 1.02
C ASP A 17 -8.27 9.40 2.11
N THR A 18 -7.84 8.32 2.76
CA THR A 18 -8.62 7.56 3.74
C THR A 18 -7.93 7.55 5.09
N GLU A 19 -8.61 8.03 6.12
CA GLU A 19 -8.24 7.82 7.52
C GLU A 19 -9.02 6.61 8.04
N GLY A 20 -8.39 5.58 8.62
CA GLY A 20 -9.18 4.35 8.84
C GLY A 20 -8.74 3.28 9.84
N PHE A 21 -7.48 3.19 10.28
CA PHE A 21 -7.09 2.07 11.16
C PHE A 21 -6.99 2.42 12.65
N ASP A 22 -6.71 3.67 12.99
CA ASP A 22 -6.46 4.11 14.38
C ASP A 22 -7.42 5.22 14.84
N ALA A 23 -8.55 5.41 14.14
CA ALA A 23 -9.53 6.41 14.55
C ALA A 23 -10.20 5.98 15.87
N VAL A 24 -10.20 6.87 16.86
CA VAL A 24 -10.85 6.63 18.16
C VAL A 24 -12.34 6.37 17.94
N GLY A 25 -12.79 5.14 18.20
CA GLY A 25 -14.18 4.72 18.03
C GLY A 25 -14.51 4.02 16.70
N ALA A 26 -13.53 3.77 15.83
CA ALA A 26 -13.75 2.94 14.64
C ALA A 26 -13.97 1.48 15.05
N SER A 27 -15.14 0.93 14.70
CA SER A 27 -15.39 -0.51 14.78
C SER A 27 -14.57 -1.23 13.70
N GLU A 28 -14.07 -2.43 13.99
CA GLU A 28 -13.41 -3.30 13.02
C GLU A 28 -14.24 -3.43 11.72
N THR A 29 -15.56 -3.53 11.84
CA THR A 29 -16.47 -3.63 10.69
C THR A 29 -16.47 -2.38 9.81
N MET A 30 -16.34 -1.18 10.37
CA MET A 30 -16.26 0.05 9.58
C MET A 30 -14.92 0.16 8.85
N ALA A 31 -13.82 -0.21 9.52
CA ALA A 31 -12.50 -0.24 8.92
C ALA A 31 -12.42 -1.26 7.76
N MET A 32 -13.03 -2.44 7.95
CA MET A 32 -13.21 -3.45 6.91
C MET A 32 -13.94 -2.88 5.69
N SER A 33 -15.12 -2.29 5.88
CA SER A 33 -15.93 -1.76 4.78
C SER A 33 -15.23 -0.63 4.03
N LEU A 34 -14.57 0.28 4.75
CA LEU A 34 -13.79 1.37 4.14
C LEU A 34 -12.63 0.81 3.32
N LEU A 35 -11.92 -0.19 3.85
CA LEU A 35 -10.83 -0.85 3.14
C LEU A 35 -11.30 -1.56 1.89
N THR A 36 -12.40 -2.32 1.99
CA THR A 36 -13.02 -3.01 0.85
C THR A 36 -13.38 -2.02 -0.22
N LEU A 37 -14.14 -0.97 0.12
CA LEU A 37 -14.54 0.05 -0.84
C LEU A 37 -13.34 0.73 -1.49
N THR A 38 -12.33 1.13 -0.70
CA THR A 38 -11.14 1.81 -1.21
C THR A 38 -10.34 0.90 -2.14
N THR A 39 -10.20 -0.38 -1.80
CA THR A 39 -9.51 -1.37 -2.63
C THR A 39 -10.25 -1.59 -3.95
N LEU A 40 -11.58 -1.71 -3.91
CA LEU A 40 -12.41 -1.97 -5.08
C LEU A 40 -12.49 -0.75 -6.02
N LEU A 41 -12.49 0.48 -5.49
CA LEU A 41 -12.54 1.70 -6.31
C LEU A 41 -11.18 2.10 -6.91
N SER A 42 -10.08 1.75 -6.24
CA SER A 42 -8.75 2.19 -6.66
C SER A 42 -8.20 1.34 -7.81
N SER A 43 -7.44 1.94 -8.72
CA SER A 43 -6.54 1.24 -9.65
C SER A 43 -5.12 1.07 -9.09
N PHE A 44 -4.76 1.93 -8.14
CA PHE A 44 -3.50 1.89 -7.41
C PHE A 44 -3.78 2.19 -5.94
N LEU A 45 -3.38 1.28 -5.05
CA LEU A 45 -3.61 1.38 -3.62
C LEU A 45 -2.27 1.56 -2.90
N ILE A 46 -2.15 2.66 -2.14
CA ILE A 46 -0.96 2.94 -1.34
C ILE A 46 -1.31 2.69 0.14
N TYR A 47 -0.75 1.62 0.71
CA TYR A 47 -0.84 1.39 2.15
C TYR A 47 0.35 2.05 2.83
N ASN A 48 0.07 3.07 3.64
CA ASN A 48 1.11 3.88 4.26
C ASN A 48 1.28 3.55 5.76
N SER A 49 2.46 3.09 6.16
CA SER A 49 2.82 2.91 7.58
C SER A 49 4.13 3.63 7.93
N LYS A 50 4.45 3.75 9.23
CA LYS A 50 5.72 4.31 9.71
C LYS A 50 6.67 3.19 10.08
N LYS A 51 7.96 3.42 9.85
CA LYS A 51 9.09 2.52 10.14
C LYS A 51 8.95 1.18 9.40
N VAL A 52 9.84 0.25 9.74
CA VAL A 52 9.79 -1.13 9.22
C VAL A 52 8.57 -1.84 9.83
N PRO A 53 7.81 -2.64 9.06
CA PRO A 53 6.63 -3.33 9.55
C PRO A 53 6.92 -4.15 10.82
N THR A 54 6.10 -3.94 11.83
CA THR A 54 6.09 -4.71 13.08
C THR A 54 4.93 -5.70 13.08
N LYS A 55 4.87 -6.60 14.08
CA LYS A 55 3.72 -7.50 14.25
C LYS A 55 2.39 -6.75 14.34
N VAL A 56 2.38 -5.57 14.97
CA VAL A 56 1.19 -4.72 15.10
C VAL A 56 0.72 -4.20 13.74
N ASP A 57 1.64 -3.82 12.85
CA ASP A 57 1.30 -3.40 11.49
C ASP A 57 0.73 -4.56 10.67
N LEU A 58 1.25 -5.78 10.89
CA LEU A 58 0.71 -6.98 10.28
C LEU A 58 -0.68 -7.31 10.80
N ASP A 59 -0.96 -7.09 12.08
CA ASP A 59 -2.30 -7.29 12.62
C ASP A 59 -3.29 -6.27 12.02
N LYS A 60 -2.87 -5.04 11.75
CA LYS A 60 -3.70 -4.05 11.03
C LYS A 60 -3.99 -4.45 9.59
N ILE A 61 -3.03 -5.05 8.90
CA ILE A 61 -3.21 -5.46 7.50
C ILE A 61 -3.94 -6.81 7.37
N ARG A 62 -4.18 -7.55 8.47
CA ARG A 62 -4.98 -8.79 8.48
C ARG A 62 -6.41 -8.60 7.96
N CYS A 63 -6.97 -7.40 8.01
CA CYS A 63 -8.28 -7.20 7.40
C CYS A 63 -8.26 -7.41 5.88
N PHE A 64 -7.12 -7.29 5.19
CA PHE A 64 -7.02 -7.72 3.80
C PHE A 64 -7.20 -9.24 3.64
N SER A 65 -6.80 -10.06 4.62
CA SER A 65 -7.09 -11.51 4.62
C SER A 65 -8.57 -11.82 4.79
N GLN A 66 -9.26 -11.04 5.64
CA GLN A 66 -10.70 -11.17 5.81
C GLN A 66 -11.42 -10.74 4.51
N LEU A 67 -11.02 -9.59 3.95
CA LEU A 67 -11.52 -9.08 2.67
C LEU A 67 -11.26 -10.07 1.54
N SER A 68 -10.07 -10.66 1.44
CA SER A 68 -9.77 -11.66 0.40
C SER A 68 -10.71 -12.85 0.52
N THR A 69 -10.92 -13.35 1.75
CA THR A 69 -11.81 -14.49 2.01
C THR A 69 -13.26 -14.15 1.65
N SER A 70 -13.77 -13.00 2.10
CA SER A 70 -15.13 -12.55 1.80
C SER A 70 -15.35 -12.34 0.30
N LEU A 71 -14.45 -11.63 -0.39
CA LEU A 71 -14.57 -11.41 -1.83
C LEU A 71 -14.43 -12.70 -2.64
N LEU A 72 -13.52 -13.61 -2.26
CA LEU A 72 -13.40 -14.91 -2.93
C LEU A 72 -14.64 -15.80 -2.71
N THR A 73 -15.28 -15.68 -1.56
CA THR A 73 -16.51 -16.43 -1.25
C THR A 73 -17.71 -15.85 -2.01
N GLU A 74 -17.84 -14.52 -2.07
CA GLU A 74 -18.99 -13.84 -2.70
C GLU A 74 -18.87 -13.73 -4.23
N CYS A 75 -17.68 -13.46 -4.78
CA CYS A 75 -17.44 -13.43 -6.23
C CYS A 75 -17.22 -14.84 -6.82
N GLY A 76 -17.16 -15.86 -5.97
CA GLY A 76 -16.95 -17.27 -6.33
C GLY A 76 -15.58 -17.57 -6.94
N GLU A 77 -15.27 -18.86 -7.06
CA GLU A 77 -14.13 -19.39 -7.83
C GLU A 77 -14.18 -19.05 -9.34
N LEU A 78 -15.14 -18.24 -9.78
CA LEU A 78 -15.43 -17.87 -11.17
C LEU A 78 -14.54 -16.75 -11.73
N MET A 79 -13.86 -15.99 -10.87
CA MET A 79 -12.92 -14.98 -11.36
C MET A 79 -11.59 -15.63 -11.73
N SER A 80 -11.33 -15.77 -13.03
CA SER A 80 -10.03 -16.18 -13.53
C SER A 80 -8.93 -15.24 -13.00
N MET A 81 -7.71 -15.74 -12.88
CA MET A 81 -6.56 -14.93 -12.43
C MET A 81 -6.40 -13.65 -13.27
N ASP A 82 -6.77 -13.67 -14.54
CA ASP A 82 -6.69 -12.51 -15.43
C ASP A 82 -7.74 -11.45 -15.09
N VAL A 83 -8.97 -11.85 -14.74
CA VAL A 83 -9.98 -10.90 -14.29
C VAL A 83 -9.60 -10.32 -12.93
N ARG A 84 -9.05 -11.14 -12.03
CA ARG A 84 -8.56 -10.69 -10.72
C ARG A 84 -7.42 -9.67 -10.87
N LYS A 85 -6.49 -9.90 -11.80
CA LYS A 85 -5.41 -8.96 -12.13
C LYS A 85 -5.91 -7.65 -12.74
N ALA A 86 -6.96 -7.70 -13.53
CA ALA A 86 -7.56 -6.50 -14.14
C ALA A 86 -8.37 -5.68 -13.14
N PHE A 87 -8.97 -6.35 -12.15
CA PHE A 87 -9.88 -5.73 -11.19
C PHE A 87 -9.20 -5.19 -9.94
N PHE A 88 -8.26 -5.94 -9.35
CA PHE A 88 -7.58 -5.50 -8.13
C PHE A 88 -6.50 -4.46 -8.44
N PRO A 89 -6.31 -3.47 -7.54
CA PRO A 89 -5.32 -2.42 -7.76
C PRO A 89 -3.89 -2.96 -7.69
N HIS A 90 -2.97 -2.20 -8.27
CA HIS A 90 -1.57 -2.29 -7.89
C HIS A 90 -1.42 -1.92 -6.41
N PHE A 91 -0.75 -2.74 -5.62
CA PHE A 91 -0.51 -2.47 -4.21
C PHE A 91 0.92 -1.99 -3.98
N LEU A 92 1.05 -0.85 -3.30
CA LEU A 92 2.32 -0.32 -2.82
C LEU A 92 2.27 -0.13 -1.30
N TRP A 93 3.12 -0.86 -0.57
CA TRP A 93 3.38 -0.58 0.83
C TRP A 93 4.42 0.53 0.93
N LEU A 94 4.00 1.73 1.34
CA LEU A 94 4.87 2.87 1.56
C LEU A 94 5.27 2.96 3.04
N LEU A 95 6.55 2.75 3.33
CA LEU A 95 7.11 2.82 4.67
C LEU A 95 7.78 4.18 4.89
N ARG A 96 7.25 4.97 5.82
CA ARG A 96 7.75 6.30 6.17
C ARG A 96 8.78 6.28 7.29
N ASP A 97 9.59 7.31 7.39
CA ASP A 97 10.55 7.51 8.48
C ASP A 97 11.54 6.34 8.64
N VAL A 98 11.87 5.65 7.55
CA VAL A 98 12.75 4.47 7.59
C VAL A 98 14.21 4.93 7.68
N SER A 99 14.86 4.61 8.78
CA SER A 99 16.29 4.82 9.03
C SER A 99 17.08 3.51 9.13
N LEU A 100 16.40 2.38 9.31
CA LEU A 100 17.00 1.07 9.42
C LEU A 100 17.33 0.50 8.05
N LYS A 101 18.48 -0.18 7.94
CA LYS A 101 18.82 -0.96 6.75
C LYS A 101 17.92 -2.21 6.70
N MET A 102 17.38 -2.49 5.52
CA MET A 102 16.65 -3.71 5.25
C MET A 102 17.65 -4.78 4.86
N THR A 103 17.85 -5.77 5.72
CA THR A 103 18.79 -6.87 5.46
C THR A 103 18.08 -8.21 5.48
N ASP A 104 18.69 -9.19 4.81
CA ASP A 104 18.35 -10.59 5.00
C ASP A 104 18.85 -11.11 6.35
N ARG A 105 18.75 -12.43 6.54
CA ARG A 105 19.19 -13.10 7.77
C ARG A 105 20.72 -13.18 7.90
N GLU A 106 21.44 -13.01 6.81
CA GLU A 106 22.90 -13.04 6.73
C GLU A 106 23.51 -11.62 6.83
N GLY A 107 22.67 -10.58 6.87
CA GLY A 107 23.08 -9.17 6.97
C GLY A 107 23.30 -8.49 5.63
N LYS A 108 22.98 -9.13 4.50
CA LYS A 108 23.05 -8.53 3.16
C LYS A 108 21.89 -7.58 2.96
N GLU A 109 22.16 -6.41 2.38
CA GLU A 109 21.13 -5.41 2.08
C GLU A 109 20.16 -5.89 1.00
N LEU A 110 18.87 -5.75 1.26
CA LEU A 110 17.77 -6.16 0.40
C LEU A 110 17.05 -4.93 -0.18
N ALA A 111 16.49 -5.09 -1.38
CA ALA A 111 15.54 -4.13 -1.91
C ALA A 111 14.25 -4.12 -1.04
N PRO A 112 13.53 -2.99 -0.92
CA PRO A 112 12.34 -2.93 -0.05
C PRO A 112 11.26 -3.96 -0.38
N THR A 113 10.98 -4.19 -1.66
CA THR A 113 10.03 -5.22 -2.11
C THR A 113 10.51 -6.62 -1.73
N GLU A 114 11.80 -6.92 -1.93
CA GLU A 114 12.39 -8.20 -1.56
C GLU A 114 12.32 -8.43 -0.04
N PHE A 115 12.60 -7.39 0.75
CA PHE A 115 12.44 -7.42 2.20
C PHE A 115 11.00 -7.71 2.62
N LEU A 116 10.01 -7.07 1.97
CA LEU A 116 8.59 -7.33 2.24
C LEU A 116 8.26 -8.82 2.02
N HIS A 117 8.62 -9.39 0.87
CA HIS A 117 8.30 -10.79 0.55
C HIS A 117 9.04 -11.79 1.45
N THR A 118 10.32 -11.55 1.76
CA THR A 118 11.18 -12.53 2.45
C THR A 118 11.21 -12.40 3.96
N ARG A 119 11.01 -11.20 4.52
CA ARG A 119 11.11 -10.94 5.97
C ARG A 119 9.77 -10.63 6.62
N VAL A 120 8.82 -10.09 5.87
CA VAL A 120 7.54 -9.64 6.44
C VAL A 120 6.42 -10.63 6.12
N LEU A 121 6.34 -11.09 4.87
CA LEU A 121 5.27 -11.98 4.41
C LEU A 121 5.62 -13.47 4.51
N ALA A 122 6.91 -13.80 4.58
CA ALA A 122 7.41 -15.16 4.75
C ALA A 122 7.79 -15.46 6.21
N SER A 123 7.61 -16.72 6.58
CA SER A 123 8.00 -17.27 7.87
C SER A 123 9.51 -17.48 7.96
N GLU A 124 9.98 -17.92 9.13
CA GLU A 124 11.37 -18.32 9.30
C GLU A 124 11.76 -19.54 8.44
N SER A 125 10.82 -20.35 7.93
CA SER A 125 11.12 -21.41 6.96
C SER A 125 11.23 -20.92 5.51
N GLY A 126 10.89 -19.65 5.24
CA GLY A 126 10.87 -19.08 3.88
C GLY A 126 9.55 -19.28 3.15
N GLU A 127 8.59 -19.98 3.77
CA GLU A 127 7.23 -20.13 3.22
C GLU A 127 6.38 -18.90 3.52
N LEU A 128 5.49 -18.53 2.60
CA LEU A 128 4.54 -17.45 2.83
C LEU A 128 3.64 -17.79 4.04
N THR A 129 3.53 -16.84 4.96
CA THR A 129 2.54 -16.85 6.03
C THR A 129 1.12 -16.79 5.45
N ASP A 130 0.10 -17.12 6.23
CA ASP A 130 -1.29 -17.04 5.76
C ASP A 130 -1.69 -15.62 5.33
N LEU A 131 -1.15 -14.61 6.03
CA LEU A 131 -1.26 -13.21 5.62
C LEU A 131 -0.55 -12.94 4.29
N GLY A 132 0.68 -13.44 4.13
CA GLY A 132 1.44 -13.34 2.88
C GLY A 132 0.70 -13.96 1.70
N LYS A 133 0.15 -15.17 1.87
CA LYS A 133 -0.67 -15.86 0.86
C LYS A 133 -1.90 -15.04 0.50
N SER A 134 -2.59 -14.47 1.50
CA SER A 134 -3.78 -13.64 1.30
C SER A 134 -3.46 -12.38 0.48
N LEU A 135 -2.41 -11.64 0.86
CA LEU A 135 -2.01 -10.41 0.18
C LEU A 135 -1.54 -10.68 -1.26
N VAL A 136 -0.72 -11.71 -1.47
CA VAL A 136 -0.27 -12.12 -2.81
C VAL A 136 -1.45 -12.57 -3.66
N GLY A 137 -2.41 -13.29 -3.06
CA GLY A 137 -3.63 -13.74 -3.75
C GLY A 137 -4.59 -12.59 -4.11
N LEU A 138 -4.65 -11.56 -3.27
CA LEU A 138 -5.50 -10.39 -3.46
C LEU A 138 -4.91 -9.39 -4.45
N PHE A 139 -3.58 -9.23 -4.48
CA PHE A 139 -2.87 -8.30 -5.35
C PHE A 139 -1.94 -9.03 -6.34
N PRO A 140 -2.49 -9.88 -7.22
CA PRO A 140 -1.70 -10.75 -8.10
C PRO A 140 -0.92 -9.97 -9.18
N SER A 141 -1.30 -8.72 -9.46
CA SER A 141 -0.65 -7.87 -10.46
C SER A 141 0.63 -7.23 -9.94
N SER A 142 0.63 -6.77 -8.69
CA SER A 142 1.75 -6.04 -8.10
C SER A 142 1.57 -5.92 -6.59
N LEU A 143 2.50 -6.48 -5.83
CA LEU A 143 2.65 -6.30 -4.40
C LEU A 143 4.07 -5.80 -4.11
N GLU A 144 4.20 -4.48 -4.02
CA GLU A 144 5.50 -3.81 -3.91
C GLU A 144 5.66 -3.03 -2.60
N CYS A 145 6.90 -2.67 -2.30
CA CYS A 145 7.25 -1.88 -1.15
C CYS A 145 8.21 -0.75 -1.55
N ALA A 146 8.00 0.43 -0.98
CA ALA A 146 8.92 1.56 -1.10
C ALA A 146 9.17 2.18 0.28
N THR A 147 10.36 2.75 0.44
CA THR A 147 10.75 3.43 1.68
C THR A 147 11.03 4.89 1.43
N ILE A 148 10.58 5.74 2.35
CA ILE A 148 10.94 7.15 2.39
C ILE A 148 11.60 7.46 3.74
N PRO A 149 12.73 8.21 3.73
CA PRO A 149 13.41 8.59 4.97
C PRO A 149 12.61 9.67 5.72
N LEU A 150 13.09 10.05 6.90
CA LEU A 150 12.50 11.16 7.65
C LEU A 150 12.60 12.47 6.83
N PRO A 151 11.52 13.28 6.73
CA PRO A 151 11.54 14.50 5.92
C PRO A 151 12.54 15.55 6.43
N SER A 152 12.64 15.71 7.75
CA SER A 152 13.55 16.66 8.41
C SER A 152 13.88 16.18 9.83
N ILE A 153 15.07 16.54 10.34
CA ILE A 153 15.43 16.34 11.76
C ILE A 153 14.88 17.44 12.66
N ASN A 154 14.39 18.55 12.09
CA ASN A 154 13.90 19.69 12.86
C ASN A 154 12.40 19.51 13.20
N PRO A 155 12.03 19.39 14.49
CA PRO A 155 10.63 19.22 14.88
C PRO A 155 9.71 20.37 14.45
N ARG A 156 10.23 21.59 14.29
CA ARG A 156 9.44 22.73 13.81
C ARG A 156 9.03 22.57 12.35
N VAL A 157 9.93 22.04 11.52
CA VAL A 157 9.65 21.72 10.11
C VAL A 157 8.66 20.57 10.01
N LEU A 158 8.82 19.53 10.84
CA LEU A 158 7.91 18.37 10.84
C LEU A 158 6.46 18.72 11.22
N ARG A 159 6.23 19.78 12.01
CA ARG A 159 4.88 20.23 12.38
C ARG A 159 4.14 20.90 11.23
N ASP A 160 4.87 21.47 10.28
CA ASP A 160 4.31 22.20 9.16
C ASP A 160 5.19 22.01 7.92
N LEU A 161 5.07 20.83 7.31
CA LEU A 161 5.84 20.46 6.14
C LEU A 161 5.45 21.31 4.92
N PHE A 162 4.19 21.71 4.81
CA PHE A 162 3.68 22.42 3.65
C PHE A 162 4.33 23.79 3.48
N ASN A 163 4.55 24.51 4.58
CA ASN A 163 5.17 25.84 4.55
C ASN A 163 6.70 25.83 4.66
N HIS A 164 7.33 24.66 4.76
CA HIS A 164 8.79 24.52 4.96
C HIS A 164 9.42 23.55 3.98
N GLN A 165 8.91 23.47 2.75
CA GLN A 165 9.36 22.54 1.71
C GLN A 165 10.85 22.72 1.37
N GLU A 166 11.34 23.96 1.48
CA GLU A 166 12.75 24.32 1.25
C GLU A 166 13.71 23.78 2.31
N LYS A 167 13.18 23.34 3.47
CA LYS A 167 13.96 22.81 4.61
C LYS A 167 13.86 21.28 4.72
N LEU A 168 13.25 20.62 3.73
CA LEU A 168 13.22 19.17 3.64
C LEU A 168 14.57 18.63 3.20
N SER A 169 14.93 17.44 3.66
CA SER A 169 16.20 16.83 3.29
C SER A 169 16.23 16.45 1.80
N GLY A 170 17.37 16.66 1.14
CA GLY A 170 17.54 16.28 -0.28
C GLY A 170 17.24 14.80 -0.52
N ARG A 171 17.75 13.91 0.36
CA ARG A 171 17.48 12.46 0.28
C ARG A 171 15.99 12.13 0.34
N PHE A 172 15.20 12.88 1.11
CA PHE A 172 13.75 12.71 1.15
C PHE A 172 13.11 13.11 -0.18
N ASN A 173 13.45 14.28 -0.70
CA ASN A 173 12.93 14.78 -1.97
C ASN A 173 13.28 13.83 -3.14
N ASP A 174 14.52 13.35 -3.19
CA ASP A 174 14.98 12.39 -4.20
C ASP A 174 14.15 11.10 -4.15
N LYS A 175 13.90 10.57 -2.94
CA LYS A 175 13.12 9.34 -2.76
C LYS A 175 11.65 9.54 -3.09
N ILE A 176 11.05 10.67 -2.70
CA ILE A 176 9.68 11.01 -3.09
C ILE A 176 9.58 11.08 -4.61
N ASN A 177 10.50 11.77 -5.29
CA ASN A 177 10.50 11.85 -6.75
C ASN A 177 10.57 10.47 -7.40
N ILE A 178 11.45 9.59 -6.93
CA ILE A 178 11.55 8.21 -7.42
C ILE A 178 10.22 7.46 -7.25
N VAL A 179 9.62 7.53 -6.06
CA VAL A 179 8.35 6.84 -5.76
C VAL A 179 7.21 7.41 -6.61
N THR A 180 7.13 8.73 -6.77
CA THR A 180 6.14 9.38 -7.63
C THR A 180 6.27 8.93 -9.07
N GLN A 181 7.50 8.87 -9.62
CA GLN A 181 7.72 8.37 -10.97
C GLN A 181 7.32 6.89 -11.12
N GLN A 182 7.63 6.05 -10.12
CA GLN A 182 7.20 4.65 -10.10
C GLN A 182 5.68 4.50 -10.11
N ILE A 183 4.96 5.33 -9.34
CA ILE A 183 3.50 5.35 -9.32
C ILE A 183 2.98 5.77 -10.68
N LEU A 184 3.45 6.90 -11.23
CA LEU A 184 2.99 7.45 -12.50
C LEU A 184 3.17 6.47 -13.67
N GLN A 185 4.28 5.71 -13.70
CA GLN A 185 4.54 4.69 -14.73
C GLN A 185 3.57 3.50 -14.68
N LYS A 186 2.91 3.30 -13.54
CA LYS A 186 2.00 2.17 -13.30
C LYS A 186 0.53 2.58 -13.20
N LEU A 187 0.24 3.88 -13.29
CA LEU A 187 -1.13 4.34 -13.31
C LEU A 187 -1.83 3.78 -14.54
N ALA A 188 -2.96 3.14 -14.29
CA ALA A 188 -3.85 2.65 -15.32
C ALA A 188 -5.28 3.09 -14.99
N PRO A 189 -6.13 3.35 -15.99
CA PRO A 189 -7.55 3.56 -15.78
C PRO A 189 -8.15 2.38 -15.03
N LYS A 190 -8.98 2.67 -14.03
CA LYS A 190 -9.71 1.63 -13.31
C LYS A 190 -10.64 0.92 -14.29
N LYS A 191 -10.52 -0.41 -14.36
CA LYS A 191 -11.41 -1.25 -15.17
C LYS A 191 -12.57 -1.72 -14.29
N ALA A 192 -13.79 -1.57 -14.81
CA ALA A 192 -14.93 -2.31 -14.28
C ALA A 192 -14.83 -3.77 -14.75
N VAL A 193 -15.39 -4.68 -13.97
CA VAL A 193 -15.65 -6.04 -14.42
C VAL A 193 -17.04 -6.02 -15.05
N ASP A 194 -17.14 -6.33 -16.33
CA ASP A 194 -18.43 -6.46 -17.00
C ASP A 194 -19.29 -7.49 -16.24
N GLY A 195 -20.44 -7.05 -15.72
CA GLY A 195 -21.37 -7.88 -14.95
C GLY A 195 -21.26 -7.78 -13.41
N LEU A 196 -20.43 -6.89 -12.86
CA LEU A 196 -20.32 -6.64 -11.41
C LEU A 196 -20.81 -5.24 -10.98
N LEU A 197 -21.28 -4.43 -11.93
CA LEU A 197 -21.95 -3.14 -11.74
C LEU A 197 -23.12 -3.01 -12.72
#